data_AF-X1HA74-F1
#
_entry.id   AF-X1HA74-F1
#
_cell.length_a   1.000
_cell.length_b   1.000
_cell.length_c   1.000
_cell.angle_alpha   90.00
_cell.angle_beta   90.00
_cell.angle_gamma   90.00
#
_symmetry.space_group_name_H-M   'P 1'
#
loop_
_entity.id
_entity.type
_entity.pdbx_description
1 polymer ?
#
loop_
_entity_poly.entity_id
_entity_poly.type
_entity_poly.pdbx_seq_one_letter_code
_entity_poly.pdbx_strand_id
1 'polypeptide(L)'
;MNNIISSLELALNAFKISKVRTALAILGVTIGISSIIIVFSAGEGIKSLLAVQVESFGADVIQAEIKIPSSKKGAAGETHSAMSLLQGAQVTTMVHDDLENILELPNVANAYGLFMTQEQ
;
A
#
# COMPACT_ATOMS: atom_id res chain seq x y z
N MET A 1 18.73 -30.76 -42.57
CA MET A 1 18.85 -29.29 -42.30
C MET A 1 18.03 -28.46 -43.28
N ASN A 2 17.98 -28.82 -44.58
CA ASN A 2 17.25 -28.06 -45.61
C ASN A 2 15.72 -27.99 -45.38
N ASN A 3 15.11 -29.04 -44.82
CA ASN A 3 13.65 -29.07 -44.65
C ASN A 3 13.12 -28.00 -43.69
N ILE A 4 13.84 -27.65 -42.61
CA ILE A 4 13.40 -26.61 -41.67
C ILE A 4 13.45 -25.22 -42.33
N ILE A 5 14.51 -24.97 -43.11
CA ILE A 5 14.68 -23.72 -43.85
C ILE A 5 13.58 -23.58 -44.91
N SER A 6 13.30 -24.64 -45.65
CA SER A 6 12.20 -24.66 -46.64
C SER A 6 10.82 -24.51 -45.99
N SER A 7 10.58 -25.13 -44.83
CA SER A 7 9.33 -24.95 -44.08
C SER A 7 9.16 -23.51 -43.56
N LEU A 8 10.24 -22.87 -43.11
CA LEU A 8 10.22 -21.47 -42.69
C LEU A 8 9.93 -20.53 -43.85
N GLU A 9 10.54 -20.78 -45.01
CA GLU A 9 10.31 -20.02 -46.24
C GLU A 9 8.85 -20.14 -46.72
N LEU A 10 8.27 -21.34 -46.68
CA LEU A 10 6.86 -21.59 -46.95
C LEU A 10 5.93 -20.84 -45.98
N ALA A 11 6.22 -20.88 -44.68
CA ALA A 11 5.44 -20.19 -43.66
C ALA A 11 5.49 -18.66 -43.84
N LEU A 12 6.67 -18.10 -44.11
CA LEU A 12 6.85 -16.66 -44.38
C LEU A 12 6.09 -16.20 -45.63
N ASN A 13 6.07 -17.03 -46.69
CA ASN A 13 5.28 -16.73 -47.88
C ASN A 13 3.77 -16.82 -47.59
N ALA A 14 3.32 -17.79 -46.79
CA ALA A 14 1.91 -17.89 -46.38
C ALA A 14 1.42 -16.67 -45.58
N PHE A 15 2.28 -16.12 -44.72
CA PHE A 15 2.01 -14.86 -44.00
C PHE A 15 1.92 -13.65 -44.93
N LYS A 16 2.78 -13.57 -45.95
CA LYS A 16 2.76 -12.48 -46.96
C LYS A 16 1.52 -12.51 -47.85
N ILE A 17 0.94 -13.68 -48.11
CA ILE A 17 -0.32 -13.82 -48.87
C ILE A 17 -1.50 -13.34 -48.02
N SER A 18 -1.54 -13.71 -46.74
CA SER A 18 -2.64 -13.43 -45.81
C SER A 18 -2.35 -12.24 -44.87
N LYS A 19 -1.94 -11.10 -45.45
CA LYS A 19 -1.45 -9.92 -44.69
C LYS A 19 -2.39 -9.45 -43.59
N VAL A 20 -3.68 -9.33 -43.89
CA VAL A 20 -4.69 -8.83 -42.93
C VAL A 20 -4.86 -9.79 -41.77
N ARG A 21 -5.05 -11.08 -42.04
CA ARG A 21 -5.22 -12.11 -41.00
C ARG A 21 -4.00 -12.19 -40.09
N THR A 22 -2.81 -12.20 -40.68
CA THR A 22 -1.55 -12.26 -39.94
C THR A 22 -1.36 -11.00 -39.09
N ALA A 23 -1.66 -9.82 -39.62
CA ALA A 23 -1.57 -8.56 -38.88
C ALA A 23 -2.53 -8.53 -37.68
N LEU A 24 -3.79 -8.92 -37.86
CA LEU A 24 -4.78 -8.95 -36.78
C LEU A 24 -4.41 -9.96 -35.69
N ALA A 25 -3.90 -11.13 -36.06
CA ALA A 25 -3.46 -12.14 -35.09
C ALA A 25 -2.27 -11.66 -34.25
N ILE A 26 -1.27 -11.04 -34.89
CA ILE A 26 -0.11 -10.47 -34.20
C ILE A 26 -0.54 -9.31 -33.29
N LEU A 27 -1.43 -8.44 -33.76
CA LEU A 27 -1.98 -7.34 -32.95
C LEU A 27 -2.69 -7.88 -31.71
N GLY A 28 -3.53 -8.90 -31.86
CA GLY A 28 -4.24 -9.51 -30.74
C GLY A 28 -3.31 -10.06 -29.66
N VAL A 29 -2.28 -10.83 -30.06
CA VAL A 29 -1.28 -11.37 -29.12
C VAL A 29 -0.46 -10.26 -28.49
N THR A 30 -0.06 -9.24 -29.26
CA THR A 30 0.76 -8.13 -28.77
C THR A 30 0.00 -7.31 -27.73
N ILE A 31 -1.27 -6.97 -27.99
CA ILE A 31 -2.12 -6.24 -27.05
C ILE A 31 -2.34 -7.08 -25.78
N GLY A 32 -2.57 -8.38 -25.92
CA GLY A 32 -2.76 -9.29 -24.79
C GLY A 32 -1.55 -9.32 -23.86
N ILE A 33 -0.36 -9.55 -24.42
CA ILE A 33 0.89 -9.59 -23.63
C ILE A 33 1.21 -8.21 -23.06
N SER A 34 1.04 -7.14 -23.84
CA SER A 34 1.31 -5.76 -23.38
C SER A 34 0.43 -5.38 -22.19
N SER A 35 -0.87 -5.72 -22.23
CA SER A 35 -1.79 -5.45 -21.13
C SER A 35 -1.35 -6.14 -19.84
N ILE A 36 -0.96 -7.42 -19.92
CA ILE A 36 -0.47 -8.18 -18.77
C ILE A 36 0.79 -7.53 -18.19
N ILE A 37 1.75 -7.16 -19.04
CA ILE A 37 3.00 -6.51 -18.61
C ILE A 37 2.70 -5.18 -17.91
N ILE A 38 1.83 -4.35 -18.48
CA ILE A 38 1.46 -3.05 -17.92
C ILE A 38 0.84 -3.23 -16.53
N VAL A 39 -0.16 -4.10 -16.41
CA VAL A 39 -0.86 -4.33 -15.14
C VAL A 39 0.08 -4.87 -14.07
N PHE A 40 0.93 -5.84 -14.40
CA PHE A 40 1.90 -6.38 -13.45
C PHE A 40 2.93 -5.33 -13.01
N SER A 41 3.48 -4.59 -13.96
CA SER A 41 4.50 -3.57 -13.68
C SER A 41 3.92 -2.44 -12.83
N ALA A 42 2.71 -1.98 -13.15
CA ALA A 42 2.00 -0.99 -12.35
C ALA A 42 1.66 -1.52 -10.95
N GLY A 43 1.21 -2.77 -10.85
CA GLY A 43 0.89 -3.42 -9.57
C GLY A 43 2.07 -3.50 -8.63
N GLU A 44 3.21 -4.01 -9.10
CA GLU A 44 4.44 -4.06 -8.30
C GLU A 44 4.99 -2.67 -7.98
N GLY A 45 4.90 -1.72 -8.92
CA GLY A 45 5.29 -0.33 -8.68
C GLY A 45 4.48 0.31 -7.55
N ILE A 46 3.15 0.20 -7.60
CA ILE A 46 2.26 0.73 -6.55
C ILE A 46 2.52 0.04 -5.21
N LYS A 47 2.67 -1.28 -5.21
CA LYS A 47 2.98 -2.05 -4.00
C LYS A 47 4.28 -1.57 -3.36
N SER A 48 5.33 -1.33 -4.15
CA SER A 48 6.60 -0.80 -3.64
C SER A 48 6.43 0.60 -3.05
N LEU A 49 5.68 1.50 -3.72
CA LEU A 49 5.44 2.85 -3.22
C LEU A 49 4.66 2.84 -1.90
N LEU A 50 3.61 2.03 -1.83
CA LEU A 50 2.81 1.88 -0.61
C LEU A 50 3.62 1.24 0.51
N ALA A 51 4.44 0.22 0.22
CA ALA A 51 5.30 -0.41 1.22
C ALA A 51 6.24 0.62 1.85
N VAL A 52 6.92 1.44 1.04
CA VAL A 52 7.80 2.52 1.54
C VAL A 52 7.02 3.55 2.35
N GLN A 53 5.83 3.94 1.90
CA GLN A 53 5.00 4.89 2.63
C GLN A 53 4.54 4.34 3.98
N VAL A 54 4.10 3.09 4.04
CA VAL A 54 3.68 2.43 5.29
C VAL A 54 4.88 2.23 6.21
N GLU A 55 6.03 1.81 5.68
CA GLU A 55 7.27 1.66 6.43
C GLU A 55 7.75 3.00 7.01
N SER A 56 7.47 4.13 6.36
CA SER A 56 7.77 5.46 6.90
C SER A 56 6.97 5.82 8.16
N PHE A 57 5.79 5.21 8.37
CA PHE A 57 5.04 5.30 9.63
C PHE A 57 5.59 4.35 10.71
N GLY A 58 6.50 3.44 10.34
CA GLY A 58 7.06 2.39 11.17
C GLY A 58 6.39 1.05 10.91
N ALA A 59 7.19 0.05 10.53
CA ALA A 59 6.70 -1.28 10.15
C ALA A 59 6.10 -2.09 11.31
N ASP A 60 6.44 -1.73 12.55
CA ASP A 60 6.01 -2.40 13.78
C ASP A 60 5.84 -1.39 14.92
N VAL A 61 4.82 -0.53 14.79
CA VAL A 61 4.54 0.55 15.76
C VAL A 61 3.11 0.42 16.27
N ILE A 62 2.97 0.47 17.60
CA ILE A 62 1.67 0.60 18.28
C ILE A 62 1.58 2.02 18.83
N GLN A 63 0.56 2.76 18.40
CA GLN A 63 0.27 4.09 18.90
C GLN A 63 -0.94 4.05 19.84
N ALA A 64 -0.75 4.52 21.07
CA ALA A 64 -1.83 4.71 22.03
C ALA A 64 -2.11 6.21 22.17
N GLU A 65 -3.38 6.60 22.01
CA GLU A 65 -3.80 7.99 22.12
C GLU A 65 -4.78 8.18 23.28
N ILE A 66 -4.74 9.36 23.90
CA ILE A 66 -5.69 9.73 24.93
C ILE A 66 -7.08 9.96 24.32
N LYS A 67 -8.12 9.44 25.00
CA LYS A 67 -9.51 9.61 24.59
C LYS A 67 -10.38 9.91 25.79
N ILE A 68 -11.21 10.94 25.68
CA ILE A 68 -12.23 11.26 26.67
C ILE A 68 -13.41 10.32 26.46
N PRO A 69 -13.79 9.51 27.47
CA PRO A 69 -14.91 8.58 27.35
C PRO A 69 -16.19 9.31 26.95
N SER A 70 -16.94 8.71 26.02
CA SER A 70 -18.28 9.19 25.64
C SER A 70 -19.23 8.00 25.54
N SER A 71 -20.52 8.24 25.74
CA SER A 71 -21.56 7.22 25.53
C SER A 71 -21.73 6.82 24.04
N LYS A 72 -21.09 7.56 23.12
CA LYS A 72 -21.11 7.31 21.67
C LYS A 72 -19.90 6.47 21.25
N LYS A 73 -20.13 5.51 20.35
CA LYS A 73 -19.09 4.62 19.79
C LYS A 73 -18.71 5.05 18.37
N GLY A 74 -17.53 4.65 17.91
CA GLY A 74 -17.00 4.96 16.58
C GLY A 74 -16.72 6.44 16.37
N ALA A 75 -16.81 6.91 15.12
CA ALA A 75 -16.50 8.28 14.71
C ALA A 75 -17.17 9.36 15.59
N ALA A 76 -18.42 9.14 16.02
CA ALA A 76 -19.14 10.09 16.86
C ALA A 76 -18.54 10.26 18.26
N GLY A 77 -17.88 9.24 18.81
CA GLY A 77 -17.16 9.32 20.08
C GLY A 77 -15.76 9.95 19.93
N GLU A 78 -15.13 9.76 18.78
CA GLU A 78 -13.84 10.37 18.43
C GLU A 78 -13.98 11.89 18.31
N THR A 79 -14.99 12.35 17.56
CA THR A 79 -15.30 13.79 17.43
C THR A 79 -15.64 14.41 18.78
N HIS A 80 -16.38 13.70 19.64
CA HIS A 80 -16.67 14.19 20.99
C HIS A 80 -15.41 14.37 21.83
N SER A 81 -14.49 13.39 21.78
CA SER A 81 -13.20 13.47 22.48
C SER A 81 -12.37 14.66 21.98
N ALA A 82 -12.23 14.81 20.66
CA ALA A 82 -11.48 15.92 20.07
C ALA A 82 -12.07 17.30 20.45
N MET A 83 -13.39 17.45 20.39
CA MET A 83 -14.07 18.69 20.79
C MET A 83 -13.89 18.97 22.29
N SER A 84 -13.89 17.93 23.13
CA SER A 84 -13.71 18.08 24.57
C SER A 84 -12.28 18.49 24.92
N LEU A 85 -11.28 17.92 24.23
CA LEU A 85 -9.87 18.34 24.34
C LEU A 85 -9.69 19.81 23.91
N LEU A 86 -10.31 20.22 22.79
CA LEU A 86 -10.34 21.61 22.32
C LEU A 86 -11.01 22.57 23.31
N GLN A 87 -12.03 22.11 24.04
CA GLN A 87 -12.70 22.88 25.09
C GLN A 87 -11.90 22.92 26.41
N GLY A 88 -10.68 22.39 26.43
CA GLY A 88 -9.76 22.47 27.57
C GLY A 88 -9.90 21.32 28.57
N ALA A 89 -10.63 20.25 28.24
CA ALA A 89 -10.63 19.06 29.06
C ALA A 89 -9.24 18.41 29.04
N GLN A 90 -8.61 18.29 30.21
CA GLN A 90 -7.28 17.70 30.35
C GLN A 90 -7.39 16.23 30.73
N VAL A 91 -6.79 15.35 29.91
CA VAL A 91 -6.66 13.93 30.24
C VAL A 91 -5.38 13.71 31.02
N THR A 92 -5.48 13.17 32.22
CA THR A 92 -4.34 12.95 33.14
C THR A 92 -4.05 11.46 33.38
N THR A 93 -4.77 10.56 32.71
CA THR A 93 -4.71 9.12 32.98
C THR A 93 -3.54 8.41 32.30
N MET A 94 -2.98 8.97 31.22
CA MET A 94 -1.78 8.44 30.57
C MET A 94 -0.57 9.19 31.12
N VAL A 95 0.26 8.50 31.89
CA VAL A 95 1.39 9.10 32.64
C VAL A 95 2.74 8.54 32.21
N HIS A 96 3.83 9.17 32.66
CA HIS A 96 5.18 8.74 32.31
C HIS A 96 5.51 7.33 32.82
N ASP A 97 5.04 6.99 34.03
CA ASP A 97 5.23 5.67 34.63
C ASP A 97 4.63 4.54 33.76
N ASP A 98 3.56 4.82 33.01
CA ASP A 98 2.98 3.85 32.07
C ASP A 98 3.95 3.50 30.94
N LEU A 99 4.75 4.47 30.49
CA LEU A 99 5.77 4.26 29.46
C LEU A 99 6.93 3.41 29.98
N GLU A 100 7.37 3.64 31.21
CA GLU A 100 8.42 2.82 31.85
C GLU A 100 7.96 1.36 31.98
N ASN A 101 6.74 1.14 32.45
CA ASN A 101 6.14 -0.20 32.54
C ASN A 101 6.03 -0.90 31.18
N ILE A 102 5.79 -0.14 30.09
CA ILE A 102 5.72 -0.69 28.73
C ILE A 102 7.11 -1.13 28.23
N LEU A 103 8.17 -0.40 28.58
CA LEU A 103 9.55 -0.75 28.21
C LEU A 103 10.03 -2.04 28.88
N GLU A 104 9.45 -2.45 30.00
CA GLU A 104 9.77 -3.71 30.68
C GLU A 104 9.17 -4.95 29.98
N LEU A 105 8.23 -4.76 29.05
CA LEU A 105 7.59 -5.87 28.34
C LEU A 105 8.56 -6.54 27.36
N PRO A 106 8.61 -7.89 27.32
CA PRO A 106 9.60 -8.63 26.52
C PRO A 106 9.43 -8.47 25.00
N ASN A 107 8.28 -7.98 24.53
CA ASN A 107 7.97 -7.81 23.11
C ASN A 107 8.04 -6.34 22.67
N VAL A 108 8.45 -5.43 23.55
CA VAL A 108 8.55 -4.01 23.23
C VAL A 108 10.02 -3.66 23.10
N ALA A 109 10.45 -3.35 21.88
CA ALA A 109 11.85 -2.99 21.63
C ALA A 109 12.16 -1.55 22.09
N ASN A 110 11.21 -0.64 21.94
CA ASN A 110 11.35 0.77 22.33
C ASN A 110 9.97 1.42 22.51
N ALA A 111 9.89 2.46 23.32
CA ALA A 111 8.69 3.27 23.53
C ALA A 111 9.09 4.72 23.80
N TYR A 112 8.31 5.66 23.29
CA TYR A 112 8.52 7.10 23.51
C TYR A 112 7.18 7.82 23.66
N GLY A 113 7.19 8.93 24.40
CA GLY A 113 6.03 9.79 24.56
C GLY A 113 5.93 10.76 23.38
N LEU A 114 4.75 10.84 22.77
CA LEU A 114 4.45 11.77 21.69
C LEU A 114 3.58 12.92 22.23
N PHE A 115 4.09 14.15 22.23
CA PHE A 115 3.31 15.34 22.50
C PHE A 115 3.03 16.07 21.20
N MET A 116 1.83 15.91 20.67
CA MET A 116 1.43 16.56 19.42
C MET A 116 0.71 17.86 19.75
N THR A 117 1.43 18.98 19.67
CA THR A 117 0.85 20.32 19.78
C THR A 117 0.47 20.81 18.39
N GLN A 118 -0.68 21.47 18.24
CA GLN A 118 -0.93 22.23 17.01
C GLN A 118 0.00 23.45 17.00
N GLU A 119 0.81 23.62 15.96
CA GLU A 119 1.32 24.96 15.64
C GLU A 119 0.13 25.85 15.29
N GLN A 120 0.10 27.04 15.89
CA GLN A 120 -0.90 28.08 15.58
C GLN A 120 -0.60 28.76 14.25
#